data_AF-A0A945L3B2-F1
#
_entry.id   AF-A0A945L3B2-F1
#
_cell.length_a   1.000
_cell.length_b   1.000
_cell.length_c   1.000
_cell.angle_alpha   90.00
_cell.angle_beta   90.00
_cell.angle_gamma   90.00
#
_symmetry.space_group_name_H-M   'P 1'
#
loop_
_entity.id
_entity.type
_entity.pdbx_description
1 polymer ?
#
loop_
_entity_poly.entity_id
_entity_poly.type
_entity_poly.pdbx_seq_one_letter_code
_entity_poly.pdbx_strand_id
1 'polypeptide(L)'
;TRVAVGERLFVNTTGNSILARGGSGDLLAGMTAGLLAASPDKLAEVACRAVYWHGKAADILATVSGQVAVRTTDLLDTYAKALMISPNGEGVNA
;
A
#
# COMPACT_ATOMS: atom_id res chain seq x y z
N THR A 1 -0.97 -0.53 9.29
CA THR A 1 -2.00 0.52 9.12
C THR A 1 -3.39 -0.06 9.30
N ARG A 2 -4.35 0.71 9.82
CA ARG A 2 -5.76 0.28 9.94
C ARG A 2 -6.64 1.02 8.93
N VAL A 3 -7.58 0.31 8.30
CA VAL A 3 -8.56 0.87 7.35
C VAL A 3 -9.95 0.60 7.92
N ALA A 4 -10.71 1.66 8.17
CA ALA A 4 -12.08 1.56 8.71
C ALA A 4 -13.09 1.95 7.62
N VAL A 5 -14.12 1.12 7.43
CA VAL A 5 -15.20 1.35 6.47
C VAL A 5 -16.53 1.02 7.14
N GLY A 6 -17.25 2.06 7.56
CA GLY A 6 -18.41 1.89 8.45
C GLY A 6 -17.98 1.19 9.74
N GLU A 7 -18.64 0.08 10.06
CA GLU A 7 -18.32 -0.75 11.23
C GLU A 7 -17.19 -1.77 10.98
N ARG A 8 -16.73 -1.91 9.73
CA ARG A 8 -15.67 -2.88 9.38
C ARG A 8 -14.30 -2.29 9.61
N LEU A 9 -13.41 -3.08 10.19
CA LEU A 9 -12.01 -2.72 10.41
C LEU A 9 -11.10 -3.74 9.74
N PHE A 10 -10.20 -3.25 8.90
CA PHE A 10 -9.16 -4.05 8.25
C PHE A 10 -7.78 -3.64 8.79
N VAL A 11 -6.87 -4.61 8.86
CA VAL A 11 -5.50 -4.38 9.33
C VAL A 11 -4.54 -4.72 8.19
N ASN A 12 -3.80 -3.72 7.73
CA ASN A 12 -2.65 -3.92 6.87
C ASN A 12 -1.39 -4.13 7.73
N THR A 13 -0.72 -5.25 7.52
CA THR A 13 0.52 -5.66 8.21
C THR A 13 1.79 -5.30 7.43
N THR A 14 1.67 -4.75 6.22
CA THR A 14 2.81 -4.32 5.40
C THR A 14 3.24 -2.87 5.70
N GLY A 15 4.46 -2.55 5.30
CA GLY A 15 5.05 -1.22 5.43
C GLY A 15 5.98 -1.08 6.63
N ASN A 16 6.82 -0.06 6.57
CA ASN A 16 7.91 0.15 7.53
C ASN A 16 8.34 1.62 7.59
N SER A 17 9.46 1.91 8.27
CA SER A 17 9.94 3.28 8.52
C SER A 17 10.29 4.09 7.27
N ILE A 18 10.45 3.45 6.10
CA ILE A 18 10.56 4.13 4.80
C ILE A 18 9.35 5.03 4.54
N LEU A 19 8.16 4.64 5.01
CA LEU A 19 6.93 5.42 4.83
C LEU A 19 6.83 6.63 5.76
N ALA A 20 7.68 6.74 6.79
CA ALA A 20 7.66 7.85 7.75
C ALA A 20 8.40 9.09 7.20
N ARG A 21 8.06 9.51 5.97
CA ARG A 21 8.72 10.59 5.23
C ARG A 21 7.69 11.50 4.56
N GLY A 22 8.04 12.78 4.39
CA GLY A 22 7.22 13.71 3.63
C GLY A 22 6.94 13.18 2.22
N GLY A 23 5.69 13.28 1.78
CA GLY A 23 5.23 12.82 0.46
C GLY A 23 4.75 11.37 0.37
N SER A 24 5.01 10.50 1.35
CA SER A 24 4.55 9.09 1.26
C SER A 24 3.03 8.99 1.24
N GLY A 25 2.35 9.83 2.03
CA GLY A 25 0.90 9.97 2.03
C GLY A 25 0.34 10.47 0.69
N ASP A 26 1.05 11.35 -0.01
CA ASP A 26 0.64 11.85 -1.32
C ASP A 26 0.68 10.73 -2.38
N LEU A 27 1.72 9.88 -2.33
CA LEU A 27 1.80 8.69 -3.19
C LEU A 27 0.66 7.70 -2.89
N LEU A 28 0.36 7.46 -1.61
CA LEU A 28 -0.78 6.62 -1.21
C LEU A 28 -2.12 7.20 -1.69
N ALA A 29 -2.31 8.52 -1.58
CA ALA A 29 -3.51 9.20 -2.04
C ALA A 29 -3.67 9.05 -3.57
N GLY A 30 -2.60 9.26 -4.34
CA GLY A 30 -2.61 9.07 -5.79
C GLY A 30 -2.93 7.62 -6.21
N MET A 31 -2.32 6.65 -5.54
CA MET A 31 -2.62 5.22 -5.76
C MET A 31 -4.09 4.90 -5.45
N THR A 32 -4.60 5.39 -4.32
CA THR A 32 -6.00 5.19 -3.91
C THR A 32 -6.97 5.79 -4.93
N ALA A 33 -6.70 7.01 -5.38
CA ALA A 33 -7.52 7.71 -6.37
C ALA A 33 -7.53 6.97 -7.72
N GLY A 34 -6.37 6.52 -8.21
CA GLY A 34 -6.27 5.74 -9.45
C GLY A 34 -7.03 4.41 -9.38
N LEU A 35 -6.91 3.69 -8.26
CA LEU A 35 -7.66 2.45 -8.04
C LEU A 35 -9.17 2.69 -7.92
N LEU A 36 -9.57 3.79 -7.27
CA LEU A 36 -10.98 4.15 -7.16
C LEU A 36 -11.58 4.50 -8.52
N ALA A 37 -10.85 5.24 -9.36
CA ALA A 37 -11.28 5.58 -10.71
C ALA A 37 -11.52 4.31 -11.57
N ALA A 38 -10.73 3.26 -11.35
CA ALA A 38 -10.89 1.99 -12.05
C ALA A 38 -11.97 1.06 -11.43
N SER A 39 -12.40 1.30 -10.19
CA SER A 39 -13.34 0.43 -9.45
C SER A 39 -14.18 1.26 -8.45
N PRO A 40 -15.04 2.16 -8.95
CA PRO A 40 -15.73 3.15 -8.12
C PRO A 40 -16.66 2.53 -7.06
N ASP A 41 -17.25 1.38 -7.36
CA ASP A 41 -18.22 0.71 -6.48
C ASP A 41 -17.57 -0.14 -5.37
N LYS A 42 -16.24 -0.16 -5.29
CA LYS A 42 -15.47 -1.09 -4.45
C LYS A 42 -14.62 -0.39 -3.38
N LEU A 43 -15.18 0.62 -2.71
CA LEU A 43 -14.47 1.49 -1.76
C LEU A 43 -13.58 0.76 -0.75
N ALA A 44 -14.11 -0.26 -0.06
CA ALA A 44 -13.36 -1.00 0.95
C ALA A 44 -12.18 -1.78 0.33
N GLU A 45 -12.42 -2.43 -0.80
CA GLU A 45 -11.39 -3.20 -1.52
C GLU A 45 -10.29 -2.28 -2.05
N VAL A 46 -10.67 -1.12 -2.61
CA VAL A 46 -9.75 -0.09 -3.09
C VAL A 46 -8.85 0.42 -1.97
N ALA A 47 -9.44 0.81 -0.83
CA ALA A 47 -8.68 1.32 0.31
C ALA A 47 -7.71 0.26 0.87
N CYS A 48 -8.17 -0.98 1.04
CA CYS A 48 -7.33 -2.07 1.50
C CYS A 48 -6.17 -2.38 0.53
N ARG A 49 -6.45 -2.44 -0.77
CA ARG A 49 -5.43 -2.69 -1.81
C ARG A 49 -4.39 -1.57 -1.88
N ALA A 50 -4.82 -0.31 -1.86
CA ALA A 50 -3.91 0.83 -1.91
C ALA A 50 -2.94 0.81 -0.73
N VAL A 51 -3.45 0.63 0.49
CA VAL A 51 -2.62 0.59 1.71
C VAL A 51 -1.70 -0.63 1.72
N TYR A 52 -2.19 -1.79 1.26
CA TYR A 52 -1.37 -3.00 1.12
C TYR A 52 -0.23 -2.82 0.12
N TRP A 53 -0.51 -2.40 -1.11
CA TRP A 53 0.54 -2.26 -2.13
C TRP A 53 1.51 -1.14 -1.82
N HIS A 54 1.04 -0.06 -1.21
CA HIS A 54 1.91 1.00 -0.71
C HIS A 54 2.89 0.51 0.36
N GLY A 55 2.40 -0.26 1.35
CA GLY A 55 3.24 -0.89 2.36
C GLY A 55 4.17 -1.94 1.78
N LYS A 56 3.67 -2.79 0.87
CA LYS A 56 4.47 -3.84 0.24
C LYS A 56 5.61 -3.28 -0.60
N ALA A 57 5.40 -2.15 -1.28
CA ALA A 57 6.44 -1.45 -2.01
C ALA A 57 7.55 -0.94 -1.08
N ALA A 58 7.20 -0.45 0.11
CA ALA A 58 8.18 -0.10 1.13
C ALA A 58 8.92 -1.33 1.66
N ASP A 59 8.25 -2.46 1.84
CA ASP A 59 8.90 -3.69 2.28
C ASP A 59 9.90 -4.20 1.23
N ILE A 60 9.56 -4.13 -0.05
CA ILE A 60 10.48 -4.45 -1.16
C ILE A 60 11.65 -3.47 -1.19
N LEU A 61 11.41 -2.17 -1.04
CA LEU A 61 12.47 -1.18 -1.06
C LEU A 61 13.45 -1.36 0.10
N ALA A 62 12.94 -1.74 1.27
CA ALA A 62 13.76 -2.00 2.46
C ALA A 62 14.77 -3.14 2.25
N THR A 63 14.46 -4.14 1.42
CA THR A 63 15.41 -5.24 1.17
C THR A 63 16.57 -4.84 0.25
N VAL A 64 16.40 -3.80 -0.56
CA VAL A 64 17.39 -3.36 -1.54
C VAL A 64 18.24 -2.19 -1.02
N SER A 65 17.58 -1.22 -0.38
CA SER A 65 18.20 0.07 -0.02
C SER A 65 18.36 0.27 1.50
N GLY A 66 17.90 -0.68 2.31
CA GLY A 66 17.68 -0.45 3.73
C GLY A 66 16.55 0.56 3.98
N GLN A 67 16.43 1.07 5.21
CA GLN A 67 15.31 1.96 5.60
C GLN A 67 15.74 3.42 5.90
N VAL A 68 17.04 3.70 5.85
CA VAL A 68 17.62 5.00 6.21
C VAL A 68 18.09 5.74 4.95
N ALA A 69 17.92 7.06 4.92
CA ALA A 69 18.32 7.93 3.80
C ALA A 69 17.68 7.58 2.44
N VAL A 70 16.53 6.88 2.45
CA VAL A 70 15.73 6.55 1.27
C VAL A 70 14.84 7.75 0.90
N ARG A 71 14.73 8.08 -0.38
CA ARG A 71 13.83 9.12 -0.86
C ARG A 71 12.44 8.55 -1.05
N THR A 72 11.42 9.35 -0.76
CA THR A 72 10.02 8.94 -0.96
C THR A 72 9.74 8.51 -2.40
N THR A 73 10.37 9.16 -3.39
CA THR A 73 10.19 8.84 -4.81
C THR A 73 10.78 7.48 -5.20
N ASP A 74 11.70 6.93 -4.42
CA ASP A 74 12.29 5.61 -4.69
C ASP A 74 11.23 4.48 -4.54
N LEU A 75 10.10 4.75 -3.88
CA LEU A 75 8.93 3.85 -3.85
C LEU A 75 8.31 3.63 -5.23
N LEU A 76 8.43 4.61 -6.14
CA LEU A 76 7.87 4.50 -7.49
C LEU A 76 8.50 3.33 -8.25
N ASP A 77 9.79 3.08 -8.02
CA ASP A 77 10.53 1.98 -8.65
C ASP A 77 10.10 0.60 -8.14
N THR A 78 9.49 0.52 -6.94
CA THR A 78 9.02 -0.72 -6.35
C THR A 78 7.52 -0.95 -6.49
N TYR A 79 6.73 0.06 -6.88
CA TYR A 79 5.29 -0.11 -7.08
C TYR A 79 4.94 -1.13 -8.15
N ALA A 80 5.65 -1.13 -9.30
CA ALA A 80 5.39 -2.12 -10.35
C ALA A 80 5.53 -3.55 -9.81
N LYS A 81 6.54 -3.82 -8.96
CA LYS A 81 6.73 -5.14 -8.34
C LYS A 81 5.66 -5.43 -7.29
N ALA A 82 5.31 -4.45 -6.46
CA ALA A 82 4.30 -4.61 -5.42
C ALA A 82 2.92 -4.95 -5.99
N LEU A 83 2.52 -4.32 -7.10
CA LEU A 83 1.22 -4.52 -7.75
C LEU A 83 1.05 -5.95 -8.32
N MET A 84 2.15 -6.65 -8.60
CA MET A 84 2.11 -8.06 -9.04
C MET A 84 1.88 -9.04 -7.88
N ILE A 85 1.97 -8.57 -6.64
CA ILE A 85 1.76 -9.39 -5.45
C ILE A 85 0.30 -9.32 -5.06
N SER A 86 -0.36 -10.47 -5.09
CA SER A 86 -1.74 -10.59 -4.62
C SER A 86 -1.79 -10.29 -3.12
N PRO A 87 -2.72 -9.42 -2.67
CA PRO A 87 -3.00 -9.21 -1.25
C PRO A 87 -3.40 -10.49 -0.49
N ASN A 88 -3.72 -11.57 -1.20
CA ASN A 88 -4.31 -12.80 -0.66
C ASN A 88 -3.27 -13.85 -0.25
N GLY A 89 -2.38 -13.48 0.68
CA GLY A 89 -1.49 -14.43 1.37
C GLY A 89 -2.17 -15.23 2.49
N GLU A 90 -3.37 -14.85 2.93
CA GLU A 90 -4.22 -15.60 3.86
C GLU A 90 -5.71 -15.38 3.52
N GLY A 91 -6.45 -16.47 3.30
CA GLY A 91 -7.90 -16.53 3.51
C GLY A 91 -8.85 -15.83 2.53
N VAL A 92 -8.89 -16.26 1.27
CA VAL A 92 -10.16 -16.26 0.51
C VAL A 92 -10.62 -17.71 0.41
N ASN A 93 -11.31 -18.18 1.46
CA ASN A 93 -12.26 -19.30 1.52
C ASN A 93 -12.51 -19.68 3.00
N ALA A 94 -13.47 -19.01 3.62
CA ALA A 94 -14.37 -19.50 4.68
C ALA A 94 -15.46 -18.45 4.89
#